data_AF-A0A8C5EJI2-F1
#
_entry.id   AF-A0A8C5EJI2-F1
#
_cell.length_a   1.000
_cell.length_b   1.000
_cell.length_c   1.000
_cell.angle_alpha   90.00
_cell.angle_beta   90.00
_cell.angle_gamma   90.00
#
_symmetry.space_group_name_H-M   'P 1'
#
loop_
_entity.id
_entity.type
_entity.pdbx_description
1 polymer ?
#
loop_
_entity_poly.entity_id
_entity_poly.type
_entity_poly.pdbx_seq_one_letter_code
_entity_poly.pdbx_strand_id
1 'polypeptide(L)'
;MTTWSRYQQRLLFVRPDDAEQEEELVETALPNVSELAFFLEQAGVGLGKEEMHRIFLALKQLVDSEELQRCRLWGKILGTTSSYIVAEAECKEGLEDEEEEEKEEEEQSDEGAVKKEEDPLLQTNLKPPPVVPKEALGTGANKFMFYVCSEPGLPWVKLPSVSPAQITAARQIHKFFTGRLDAPVVCNPPFPGKEVNYLRAQISRISAGTQASPLGYYEMQEEEEESDAEDSYEVNPDFEGIPVAEMTESLTNWVHNIQHILPQGRCTWVNLAAKAGDDSNENEEEEEEEDEPEPEIGPPLLTPLSKDEQMFNIPPWNTRLSSRLTPQHAVAVLRSNLWPGAVAYADGKKFDNIYVGWGVKYMGEGYSPALPPLPQGEFPTGPEISEAVDPAVEEEESQEEHEGSQEEREESDEEEKEDDDDE
;
A
#
# COMPACT_ATOMS: atom_id res chain seq x y z
N MET A 1 38.56 -60.31 -19.01
CA MET A 1 37.85 -59.51 -17.99
C MET A 1 37.66 -58.04 -18.38
N THR A 2 38.34 -57.51 -19.41
CA THR A 2 38.29 -56.08 -19.79
C THR A 2 37.21 -55.71 -20.81
N THR A 3 36.57 -56.66 -21.49
CA THR A 3 35.48 -56.41 -22.44
C THR A 3 34.12 -56.26 -21.78
N TRP A 4 33.91 -56.89 -20.62
CA TRP A 4 32.65 -56.86 -19.87
C TRP A 4 32.42 -55.48 -19.22
N SER A 5 33.48 -54.87 -18.70
CA SER A 5 33.43 -53.53 -18.09
C SER A 5 33.13 -52.43 -19.11
N ARG A 6 33.65 -52.53 -20.35
CA ARG A 6 33.36 -51.54 -21.40
C ARG A 6 31.92 -51.58 -21.91
N TYR A 7 31.31 -52.77 -21.89
CA TYR A 7 29.92 -52.94 -22.32
C TYR A 7 28.93 -52.34 -21.31
N GLN A 8 29.17 -52.55 -20.00
CA GLN A 8 28.36 -51.92 -18.94
C GLN A 8 28.56 -50.40 -18.87
N GLN A 9 29.78 -49.91 -19.11
CA GLN A 9 30.05 -48.48 -19.11
C GLN A 9 29.40 -47.77 -20.30
N ARG A 10 29.30 -48.45 -21.46
CA ARG A 10 28.60 -47.91 -22.63
C ARG A 10 27.08 -47.81 -22.42
N LEU A 11 26.48 -48.76 -21.69
CA LEU A 11 25.05 -48.73 -21.33
C LEU A 11 24.68 -47.57 -20.39
N LEU A 12 25.63 -47.02 -19.62
CA LEU A 12 25.42 -45.81 -18.81
C LEU A 12 25.33 -44.51 -19.64
N PHE A 13 25.80 -44.53 -20.90
CA PHE A 13 25.82 -43.37 -21.80
C PHE A 13 24.94 -43.57 -23.06
N VAL A 14 24.21 -44.69 -23.15
CA VAL A 14 23.16 -44.85 -24.17
C VAL A 14 21.92 -44.17 -23.61
N ARG A 15 21.64 -42.95 -24.09
CA ARG A 15 20.34 -42.32 -23.93
C ARG A 15 19.31 -43.19 -24.68
N PRO A 16 18.22 -43.64 -24.03
CA PRO A 16 17.10 -44.21 -24.76
C PRO A 16 16.54 -43.10 -25.64
N ASP A 17 16.40 -43.40 -26.93
CA ASP A 17 15.82 -42.63 -28.02
C ASP A 17 15.53 -41.15 -27.75
N ASP A 18 16.17 -40.29 -28.56
CA ASP A 18 15.74 -38.92 -28.87
C ASP A 18 14.25 -38.92 -29.26
N ALA A 19 13.37 -38.97 -28.28
CA ALA A 19 12.24 -38.07 -28.28
C ALA A 19 12.90 -36.70 -28.14
N GLU A 20 12.80 -35.90 -29.19
CA GLU A 20 12.70 -34.45 -29.07
C GLU A 20 11.51 -34.16 -28.11
N GLN A 21 11.68 -34.45 -26.82
CA GLN A 21 11.30 -33.49 -25.82
C GLN A 21 12.20 -32.31 -26.13
N GLU A 22 11.74 -31.44 -27.05
CA GLU A 22 11.77 -30.03 -26.70
C GLU A 22 11.48 -30.01 -25.20
N GLU A 23 12.46 -29.59 -24.40
CA GLU A 23 12.15 -29.11 -23.07
C GLU A 23 11.13 -28.00 -23.34
N GLU A 24 9.86 -28.38 -23.42
CA GLU A 24 8.75 -27.55 -23.02
C GLU A 24 9.25 -27.08 -21.66
N LEU A 25 9.81 -25.88 -21.64
CA LEU A 25 10.17 -25.17 -20.44
C LEU A 25 8.84 -25.04 -19.74
N VAL A 26 8.46 -26.09 -18.99
CA VAL A 26 7.28 -26.09 -18.15
C VAL A 26 7.50 -24.86 -17.31
N GLU A 27 6.71 -23.83 -17.58
CA GLU A 27 6.88 -22.55 -16.95
C GLU A 27 6.58 -22.80 -15.47
N THR A 28 7.63 -23.04 -14.70
CA THR A 28 7.47 -23.43 -13.32
C THR A 28 7.08 -22.15 -12.58
N ALA A 29 5.99 -22.22 -11.81
CA ALA A 29 5.53 -21.12 -10.98
C ALA A 29 6.61 -20.52 -10.05
N LEU A 30 7.72 -21.26 -9.82
CA LEU A 30 8.87 -20.81 -9.04
C LEU A 30 10.07 -20.44 -9.91
N PRO A 31 10.77 -19.33 -9.60
CA PRO A 31 12.04 -18.99 -10.22
C PRO A 31 13.14 -19.96 -9.77
N ASN A 32 14.25 -20.01 -10.53
CA ASN A 32 15.41 -20.80 -10.18
C ASN A 32 16.16 -20.22 -8.97
N VAL A 33 15.73 -20.57 -7.75
CA VAL A 33 16.30 -20.04 -6.50
C VAL A 33 17.77 -20.39 -6.33
N SER A 34 18.27 -21.47 -6.93
CA SER A 34 19.71 -21.81 -6.88
C SER A 34 20.56 -20.79 -7.64
N GLU A 35 20.06 -20.34 -8.79
CA GLU A 35 20.67 -19.28 -9.58
C GLU A 35 20.55 -17.92 -8.86
N LEU A 36 19.37 -17.61 -8.31
CA LEU A 36 19.17 -16.39 -7.50
C LEU A 36 20.17 -16.33 -6.34
N ALA A 37 20.30 -17.43 -5.58
CA ALA A 37 21.22 -17.51 -4.45
C ALA A 37 22.68 -17.28 -4.85
N PHE A 38 23.08 -17.75 -6.05
CA PHE A 38 24.42 -17.52 -6.58
C PHE A 38 24.66 -16.03 -6.86
N PHE A 39 23.74 -15.36 -7.55
CA PHE A 39 23.90 -13.93 -7.88
C PHE A 39 23.78 -13.02 -6.65
N LEU A 40 22.90 -13.35 -5.72
CA LEU A 40 22.77 -12.66 -4.43
C LEU A 40 24.05 -12.77 -3.59
N GLU A 41 24.68 -13.94 -3.56
CA GLU A 41 25.98 -14.11 -2.91
C GLU A 41 27.07 -13.23 -3.57
N GLN A 42 27.08 -13.11 -4.91
CA GLN A 42 27.97 -12.18 -5.61
C GLN A 42 27.67 -10.71 -5.25
N ALA A 43 26.40 -10.35 -5.06
CA ALA A 43 25.98 -9.01 -4.62
C ALA A 43 26.39 -8.70 -3.16
N GLY A 44 26.87 -9.71 -2.43
CA GLY A 44 27.25 -9.61 -1.02
C GLY A 44 26.05 -9.49 -0.10
N VAL A 45 24.89 -9.98 -0.52
CA VAL A 45 23.61 -9.90 0.18
C VAL A 45 22.93 -11.25 0.02
N GLY A 46 22.88 -12.05 1.07
CA GLY A 46 22.27 -13.38 0.99
C GLY A 46 22.03 -14.00 2.35
N LEU A 47 21.05 -14.88 2.41
CA LEU A 47 20.66 -15.63 3.61
C LEU A 47 21.56 -16.87 3.82
N GLY A 48 22.52 -17.10 2.92
CA GLY A 48 23.38 -18.29 2.91
C GLY A 48 22.76 -19.44 2.10
N LYS A 49 23.61 -20.31 1.55
CA LYS A 49 23.19 -21.37 0.61
C LYS A 49 22.22 -22.38 1.23
N GLU A 50 22.48 -22.77 2.48
CA GLU A 50 21.64 -23.72 3.18
C GLU A 50 20.26 -23.14 3.50
N GLU A 51 20.19 -21.88 3.96
CA GLU A 51 18.93 -21.21 4.26
C GLU A 51 18.11 -21.00 2.97
N MET A 52 18.74 -20.50 1.90
CA MET A 52 18.09 -20.32 0.60
C MET A 52 17.52 -21.63 0.05
N HIS A 53 18.25 -22.75 0.19
CA HIS A 53 17.74 -24.05 -0.25
C HIS A 53 16.53 -24.52 0.57
N ARG A 54 16.53 -24.28 1.89
CA ARG A 54 15.36 -24.58 2.73
C ARG A 54 14.17 -23.70 2.39
N ILE A 55 14.40 -22.41 2.11
CA ILE A 55 13.36 -21.48 1.65
C ILE A 55 12.78 -21.97 0.33
N PHE A 56 13.61 -22.40 -0.63
CA PHE A 56 13.13 -22.96 -1.89
C PHE A 56 12.21 -24.16 -1.70
N LEU A 57 12.56 -25.09 -0.80
CA LEU A 57 11.70 -26.23 -0.49
C LEU A 57 10.38 -25.79 0.17
N ALA A 58 10.42 -24.79 1.04
CA ALA A 58 9.22 -24.24 1.67
C ALA A 58 8.32 -23.49 0.67
N LEU A 59 8.90 -22.78 -0.29
CA LEU A 59 8.16 -22.13 -1.39
C LEU A 59 7.53 -23.16 -2.32
N LYS A 60 8.24 -24.26 -2.61
CA LYS A 60 7.67 -25.37 -3.36
C LYS A 60 6.45 -25.97 -2.68
N GLN A 61 6.54 -26.18 -1.36
CA GLN A 61 5.39 -26.65 -0.58
C GLN A 61 4.20 -25.67 -0.64
N LEU A 62 4.46 -24.35 -0.62
CA LEU A 62 3.42 -23.33 -0.74
C LEU A 62 2.73 -23.36 -2.11
N VAL A 63 3.51 -23.43 -3.18
CA VAL A 63 2.97 -23.50 -4.55
C VAL A 63 2.16 -24.78 -4.75
N ASP A 64 2.63 -25.91 -4.21
CA ASP A 64 1.92 -27.18 -4.28
C ASP A 64 0.62 -27.17 -3.42
N SER A 65 0.54 -26.38 -2.35
CA SER A 65 -0.64 -26.34 -1.47
C SER A 65 -1.71 -25.35 -1.91
N GLU A 66 -1.31 -24.17 -2.39
CA GLU A 66 -2.22 -23.07 -2.78
C GLU A 66 -2.43 -22.98 -4.30
N GLU A 67 -1.80 -23.86 -5.09
CA GLU A 67 -1.89 -23.91 -6.57
C GLU A 67 -1.61 -22.55 -7.24
N LEU A 68 -0.56 -21.86 -6.78
CA LEU A 68 -0.20 -20.51 -7.24
C LEU A 68 0.37 -20.53 -8.67
N GLN A 69 -0.04 -19.57 -9.50
CA GLN A 69 0.46 -19.41 -10.88
C GLN A 69 1.91 -18.93 -10.91
N ARG A 70 2.24 -17.93 -10.08
CA ARG A 70 3.58 -17.36 -9.97
C ARG A 70 3.89 -17.04 -8.51
N CYS A 71 5.05 -17.49 -8.04
CA CYS A 71 5.51 -17.26 -6.68
C CYS A 71 6.98 -16.84 -6.68
N ARG A 72 7.27 -15.75 -5.99
CA ARG A 72 8.60 -15.13 -5.89
C ARG A 72 8.99 -14.95 -4.43
N LEU A 73 10.28 -15.13 -4.14
CA LEU A 73 10.83 -14.75 -2.83
C LEU A 73 10.97 -13.23 -2.77
N TRP A 74 10.10 -12.57 -2.00
CA TRP A 74 10.20 -11.12 -1.78
C TRP A 74 11.39 -10.76 -0.88
N GLY A 75 11.60 -11.55 0.17
CA GLY A 75 12.74 -11.36 1.07
C GLY A 75 12.50 -11.79 2.51
N LYS A 76 13.22 -11.15 3.44
CA LYS A 76 13.21 -11.44 4.87
C LYS A 76 13.18 -10.15 5.71
N ILE A 77 12.19 -10.06 6.60
CA ILE A 77 12.05 -8.99 7.59
C ILE A 77 12.53 -9.49 8.94
N LEU A 78 13.48 -8.79 9.54
CA LEU A 78 14.03 -9.11 10.85
C LEU A 78 13.10 -8.59 11.94
N GLY A 79 12.77 -9.47 12.88
CA GLY A 79 12.06 -9.12 14.10
C GLY A 79 12.91 -9.37 15.34
N THR A 80 12.43 -8.88 16.48
CA THR A 80 13.13 -8.97 17.78
C THR A 80 13.10 -10.36 18.38
N THR A 81 12.02 -11.13 18.17
CA THR A 81 11.89 -12.52 18.66
C THR A 81 12.07 -13.52 17.52
N SER A 82 11.37 -13.30 16.41
CA SER A 82 11.42 -14.14 15.22
C SER A 82 11.48 -13.26 13.96
N SER A 83 12.02 -13.80 12.88
CA SER A 83 12.03 -13.13 11.58
C SER A 83 10.88 -13.62 10.72
N TYR A 84 10.54 -12.86 9.69
CA TYR A 84 9.52 -13.21 8.70
C TYR A 84 10.18 -13.40 7.34
N ILE A 85 9.97 -14.55 6.73
CA ILE A 85 10.26 -14.82 5.32
C ILE A 85 8.98 -14.51 4.56
N VAL A 86 9.10 -13.71 3.51
CA VAL A 86 7.94 -13.22 2.75
C VAL A 86 8.03 -13.78 1.33
N ALA A 87 6.96 -14.43 0.90
CA ALA A 87 6.72 -14.83 -0.47
C ALA A 87 5.68 -13.89 -1.09
N GLU A 88 5.93 -13.47 -2.31
CA GLU A 88 5.02 -12.69 -3.16
C GLU A 88 4.41 -13.65 -4.18
N ALA A 89 3.10 -13.60 -4.35
CA ALA A 89 2.37 -14.42 -5.29
C ALA A 89 1.40 -13.57 -6.11
N GLU A 90 1.21 -13.96 -7.36
CA GLU A 90 0.24 -13.32 -8.24
C GLU A 90 -1.19 -13.68 -7.83
N CYS A 91 -2.10 -12.69 -7.92
CA CYS A 91 -3.49 -12.92 -7.54
C CYS A 91 -4.17 -13.80 -8.59
N LYS A 92 -4.84 -14.87 -8.16
CA LYS A 92 -5.65 -15.70 -9.06
C LYS A 92 -6.99 -15.01 -9.26
N GLU A 93 -7.40 -14.81 -10.51
CA GLU A 93 -8.74 -14.33 -10.86
C GLU A 93 -9.80 -15.24 -10.20
N GLY A 94 -10.67 -14.66 -9.35
CA GLY A 94 -11.71 -15.38 -8.58
C GLY A 94 -11.56 -15.39 -7.05
N LEU A 95 -10.50 -14.79 -6.48
CA LEU A 95 -10.39 -14.56 -5.03
C LEU A 95 -11.09 -13.28 -4.56
N GLU A 96 -11.65 -12.51 -5.49
CA GLU A 96 -12.44 -11.31 -5.21
C GLU A 96 -13.72 -11.68 -4.44
N ASP A 97 -14.34 -12.82 -4.77
CA ASP A 97 -15.56 -13.32 -4.14
C ASP A 97 -15.36 -13.60 -2.62
N GLU A 98 -14.18 -14.11 -2.21
CA GLU A 98 -13.89 -14.42 -0.81
C GLU A 98 -13.73 -13.16 0.06
N GLU A 99 -13.19 -12.07 -0.49
CA GLU A 99 -13.07 -10.81 0.25
C GLU A 99 -14.39 -10.03 0.33
N GLU A 100 -15.28 -10.18 -0.66
CA GLU A 100 -16.64 -9.63 -0.56
C GLU A 100 -17.42 -10.33 0.54
N GLU A 101 -17.32 -11.66 0.66
CA GLU A 101 -17.91 -12.40 1.78
C GLU A 101 -17.32 -11.96 3.14
N GLU A 102 -16.00 -11.76 3.25
CA GLU A 102 -15.37 -11.25 4.50
C GLU A 102 -15.81 -9.82 4.84
N LYS A 103 -16.01 -8.94 3.85
CA LYS A 103 -16.55 -7.59 4.07
C LYS A 103 -17.98 -7.63 4.57
N GLU A 104 -18.82 -8.46 3.97
CA GLU A 104 -20.21 -8.65 4.42
C GLU A 104 -20.25 -9.19 5.86
N GLU A 105 -19.35 -10.08 6.24
CA GLU A 105 -19.23 -10.57 7.62
C GLU A 105 -18.74 -9.48 8.61
N GLU A 106 -17.77 -8.65 8.23
CA GLU A 106 -17.31 -7.52 9.04
C GLU A 106 -18.43 -6.49 9.27
N GLU A 107 -19.17 -6.13 8.22
CA GLU A 107 -20.30 -5.19 8.29
C GLU A 107 -21.46 -5.76 9.14
N GLN A 108 -21.79 -7.05 8.98
CA GLN A 108 -22.80 -7.71 9.83
C GLN A 108 -22.37 -7.83 11.29
N SER A 109 -21.06 -7.93 11.57
CA SER A 109 -20.54 -8.00 12.94
C SER A 109 -20.60 -6.66 13.68
N ASP A 110 -20.47 -5.53 12.96
CA ASP A 110 -20.51 -4.18 13.53
C ASP A 110 -21.96 -3.74 13.83
N GLU A 111 -22.93 -4.20 13.03
CA GLU A 111 -24.37 -4.02 13.33
C GLU A 111 -24.83 -4.81 14.57
N GLY A 112 -24.09 -5.84 14.99
CA GLY A 112 -24.38 -6.68 16.15
C GLY A 112 -23.97 -6.11 17.51
N ALA A 113 -23.25 -4.97 17.56
CA ALA A 113 -22.83 -4.33 18.80
C ALA A 113 -24.01 -3.58 19.47
N VAL A 114 -24.75 -4.33 20.28
CA VAL A 114 -25.77 -3.92 21.27
C VAL A 114 -25.75 -2.42 21.59
N LYS A 115 -26.76 -1.69 21.09
CA LYS A 115 -27.19 -0.39 21.64
C LYS A 115 -27.51 -0.56 23.12
N LYS A 116 -26.55 -0.28 24.00
CA LYS A 116 -26.85 0.02 25.40
C LYS A 116 -27.62 1.33 25.42
N GLU A 117 -28.87 1.28 25.87
CA GLU A 117 -29.64 2.45 26.26
C GLU A 117 -28.90 3.14 27.42
N GLU A 118 -28.01 4.05 27.10
CA GLU A 118 -27.54 5.10 28.01
C GLU A 118 -28.30 6.38 27.65
N ASP A 119 -28.67 7.13 28.69
CA ASP A 119 -29.48 8.36 28.64
C ASP A 119 -29.19 9.25 27.42
N PRO A 120 -30.18 9.98 26.85
CA PRO A 120 -30.01 10.79 25.66
C PRO A 120 -29.12 12.01 25.96
N LEU A 121 -27.82 11.79 26.00
CA LEU A 121 -26.82 12.82 25.84
C LEU A 121 -26.88 13.29 24.39
N LEU A 122 -26.78 14.61 24.21
CA LEU A 122 -26.76 15.32 22.94
C LEU A 122 -26.01 14.49 21.88
N GLN A 123 -26.73 14.01 20.86
CA GLN A 123 -26.13 13.34 19.72
C GLN A 123 -25.24 14.34 19.00
N THR A 124 -23.93 14.27 19.24
CA THR A 124 -22.96 15.06 18.50
C THR A 124 -23.03 14.62 17.04
N ASN A 125 -23.59 15.45 16.15
CA ASN A 125 -23.61 15.27 14.70
C ASN A 125 -22.19 15.44 14.09
N LEU A 126 -21.18 14.81 14.68
CA LEU A 126 -19.82 14.81 14.17
C LEU A 126 -19.73 13.68 13.14
N LYS A 127 -19.90 14.00 11.85
CA LYS A 127 -19.64 13.04 10.78
C LYS A 127 -18.17 12.61 10.89
N PRO A 128 -17.86 11.31 10.99
CA PRO A 128 -16.47 10.86 10.93
C PRO A 128 -15.87 11.33 9.59
N PRO A 129 -14.57 11.70 9.58
CA PRO A 129 -13.94 12.13 8.34
C PRO A 129 -14.08 11.03 7.27
N PRO A 130 -14.32 11.39 5.99
CA PRO A 130 -14.53 10.41 4.93
C PRO A 130 -13.31 9.49 4.83
N VAL A 131 -13.55 8.19 4.95
CA VAL A 131 -12.49 7.17 4.92
C VAL A 131 -12.15 6.86 3.47
N VAL A 132 -10.87 6.93 3.12
CA VAL A 132 -10.41 6.54 1.78
C VAL A 132 -10.72 5.06 1.54
N PRO A 133 -11.44 4.70 0.46
CA PRO A 133 -11.82 3.31 0.20
C PRO A 133 -10.60 2.43 -0.10
N LYS A 134 -10.68 1.17 0.32
CA LYS A 134 -9.66 0.15 0.05
C LYS A 134 -9.62 -0.16 -1.45
N GLU A 135 -8.43 -0.44 -1.99
CA GLU A 135 -8.27 -0.90 -3.37
C GLU A 135 -8.67 -2.37 -3.49
N ALA A 136 -9.31 -2.74 -4.61
CA ALA A 136 -9.69 -4.11 -4.91
C ALA A 136 -8.45 -5.02 -5.04
N LEU A 137 -8.66 -6.33 -4.84
CA LEU A 137 -7.62 -7.33 -5.12
C LEU A 137 -7.22 -7.27 -6.58
N GLY A 138 -5.93 -7.46 -6.87
CA GLY A 138 -5.42 -7.37 -8.24
C GLY A 138 -5.08 -5.95 -8.71
N THR A 139 -5.53 -4.90 -8.01
CA THR A 139 -5.28 -3.51 -8.39
C THR A 139 -4.30 -2.81 -7.44
N GLY A 140 -3.41 -1.97 -7.99
CA GLY A 140 -2.57 -1.05 -7.24
C GLY A 140 -1.73 -1.71 -6.15
N ALA A 141 -1.93 -1.28 -4.90
CA ALA A 141 -1.21 -1.77 -3.72
C ALA A 141 -1.61 -3.21 -3.32
N ASN A 142 -2.74 -3.71 -3.82
CA ASN A 142 -3.27 -5.06 -3.60
C ASN A 142 -3.14 -5.98 -4.84
N LYS A 143 -2.29 -5.62 -5.81
CA LYS A 143 -2.00 -6.44 -6.99
C LYS A 143 -1.43 -7.82 -6.66
N PHE A 144 -0.56 -7.91 -5.66
CA PHE A 144 0.09 -9.16 -5.25
C PHE A 144 -0.39 -9.62 -3.87
N MET A 145 -0.54 -10.93 -3.74
CA MET A 145 -0.75 -11.59 -2.45
C MET A 145 0.58 -11.88 -1.78
N PHE A 146 0.62 -11.73 -0.45
CA PHE A 146 1.83 -11.97 0.32
C PHE A 146 1.59 -13.08 1.34
N TYR A 147 2.52 -14.04 1.38
CA TYR A 147 2.53 -15.14 2.34
C TYR A 147 3.75 -15.01 3.22
N VAL A 148 3.57 -15.26 4.53
CA VAL A 148 4.62 -15.11 5.53
C VAL A 148 4.87 -16.41 6.26
N CYS A 149 6.14 -16.71 6.49
CA CYS A 149 6.59 -17.85 7.26
C CYS A 149 7.67 -17.42 8.26
N SER A 150 7.64 -17.90 9.50
CA SER A 150 8.66 -17.54 10.49
C SER A 150 9.98 -18.28 10.29
N GLU A 151 9.91 -19.57 9.95
CA GLU A 151 11.06 -20.43 9.70
C GLU A 151 10.77 -21.37 8.54
N PRO A 152 11.77 -21.69 7.68
CA PRO A 152 11.55 -22.57 6.54
C PRO A 152 11.01 -23.93 6.97
N GLY A 153 9.79 -24.26 6.51
CA GLY A 153 9.09 -25.52 6.83
C GLY A 153 7.95 -25.41 7.84
N LEU A 154 7.73 -24.22 8.43
CA LEU A 154 6.48 -23.90 9.13
C LEU A 154 5.37 -23.57 8.11
N PRO A 155 4.09 -23.68 8.52
CA PRO A 155 2.98 -23.30 7.64
C PRO A 155 3.09 -21.82 7.25
N TRP A 156 2.72 -21.54 6.00
CA TRP A 156 2.62 -20.18 5.48
C TRP A 156 1.30 -19.55 5.92
N VAL A 157 1.34 -18.27 6.25
CA VAL A 157 0.16 -17.49 6.64
C VAL A 157 -0.05 -16.40 5.57
N LYS A 158 -1.23 -16.38 4.94
CA LYS A 158 -1.63 -15.33 4.01
C LYS A 158 -1.80 -14.01 4.76
N LEU A 159 -1.24 -12.92 4.24
CA LEU A 159 -1.47 -11.57 4.76
C LEU A 159 -2.78 -10.99 4.20
N PRO A 160 -3.51 -10.20 4.99
CA PRO A 160 -4.72 -9.53 4.52
C PRO A 160 -4.41 -8.45 3.48
N SER A 161 -5.43 -7.95 2.78
CA SER A 161 -5.32 -6.77 1.93
C SER A 161 -4.99 -5.51 2.75
N VAL A 162 -4.32 -4.55 2.11
CA VAL A 162 -3.89 -3.31 2.77
C VAL A 162 -4.93 -2.21 2.57
N SER A 163 -5.19 -1.44 3.63
CA SER A 163 -5.99 -0.21 3.51
C SER A 163 -5.12 1.04 3.39
N PRO A 164 -5.59 2.11 2.71
CA PRO A 164 -4.85 3.37 2.61
C PRO A 164 -4.57 3.99 3.98
N ALA A 165 -5.54 3.89 4.92
CA ALA A 165 -5.37 4.35 6.29
C ALA A 165 -4.21 3.65 7.01
N GLN A 166 -4.01 2.34 6.80
CA GLN A 166 -2.88 1.59 7.33
C GLN A 166 -1.55 2.08 6.73
N ILE A 167 -1.48 2.34 5.43
CA ILE A 167 -0.26 2.84 4.78
C ILE A 167 0.11 4.22 5.32
N THR A 168 -0.86 5.12 5.41
CA THR A 168 -0.67 6.49 5.91
C THR A 168 -0.25 6.49 7.37
N ALA A 169 -0.88 5.68 8.22
CA ALA A 169 -0.44 5.49 9.61
C ALA A 169 0.98 4.89 9.68
N ALA A 170 1.28 3.87 8.87
CA ALA A 170 2.60 3.23 8.84
C ALA A 170 3.73 4.19 8.49
N ARG A 171 3.47 5.24 7.69
CA ARG A 171 4.46 6.30 7.38
C ARG A 171 4.95 7.06 8.60
N GLN A 172 4.10 7.18 9.62
CA GLN A 172 4.40 7.92 10.84
C GLN A 172 5.00 7.01 11.94
N ILE A 173 5.00 5.70 11.73
CA ILE A 173 5.44 4.71 12.71
C ILE A 173 6.87 4.25 12.41
N HIS A 174 7.71 4.30 13.43
CA HIS A 174 9.08 3.77 13.40
C HIS A 174 9.24 2.73 14.50
N LYS A 175 8.87 1.47 14.21
CA LYS A 175 8.94 0.36 15.16
C LYS A 175 9.57 -0.88 14.54
N PHE A 176 10.29 -1.63 15.36
CA PHE A 176 10.77 -2.96 14.99
C PHE A 176 9.66 -4.00 15.17
N PHE A 177 9.66 -4.99 14.28
CA PHE A 177 8.75 -6.12 14.34
C PHE A 177 9.06 -7.02 15.53
N THR A 178 8.02 -7.65 16.10
CA THR A 178 8.23 -8.61 17.19
C THR A 178 8.51 -10.01 16.66
N GLY A 179 7.96 -10.38 15.51
CA GLY A 179 7.97 -11.75 15.00
C GLY A 179 6.71 -12.55 15.37
N ARG A 180 5.69 -11.89 15.93
CA ARG A 180 4.35 -12.44 16.16
C ARG A 180 3.29 -11.63 15.42
N LEU A 181 2.58 -12.27 14.49
CA LEU A 181 1.57 -11.62 13.64
C LEU A 181 0.41 -11.00 14.45
N ASP A 182 0.05 -11.62 15.56
CA ASP A 182 -1.04 -11.16 16.45
C ASP A 182 -0.65 -10.05 17.43
N ALA A 183 0.60 -9.62 17.47
CA ALA A 183 1.04 -8.61 18.43
C ALA A 183 0.37 -7.24 18.16
N PRO A 184 -0.09 -6.51 19.20
CA PRO A 184 -0.65 -5.18 19.03
C PRO A 184 0.44 -4.14 18.74
N VAL A 185 0.18 -3.24 17.79
CA VAL A 185 1.09 -2.15 17.42
C VAL A 185 0.80 -0.93 18.29
N VAL A 186 1.49 -0.82 19.43
CA VAL A 186 1.25 0.26 20.41
C VAL A 186 1.96 1.55 19.98
N CYS A 187 1.35 2.41 19.18
CA CYS A 187 1.95 3.67 18.72
C CYS A 187 1.03 4.89 18.87
N ASN A 188 1.61 6.08 18.75
CA ASN A 188 0.90 7.35 18.62
C ASN A 188 1.43 8.06 17.37
N PRO A 189 0.63 8.26 16.30
CA PRO A 189 -0.82 7.99 16.20
C PRO A 189 -1.19 6.50 16.26
N PRO A 190 -2.43 6.15 16.66
CA PRO A 190 -2.87 4.76 16.75
C PRO A 190 -2.86 4.09 15.36
N PHE A 191 -2.37 2.86 15.30
CA PHE A 191 -2.36 2.09 14.07
C PHE A 191 -3.65 1.25 13.95
N PRO A 192 -4.38 1.32 12.81
CA PRO A 192 -5.58 0.53 12.58
C PRO A 192 -5.23 -0.92 12.22
N GLY A 193 -4.89 -1.73 13.23
CA GLY A 193 -4.65 -3.16 13.08
C GLY A 193 -3.62 -3.74 14.05
N LYS A 194 -3.26 -5.01 13.81
CA LYS A 194 -2.18 -5.73 14.52
C LYS A 194 -0.88 -5.69 13.71
N GLU A 195 0.15 -6.40 14.18
CA GLU A 195 1.44 -6.51 13.51
C GLU A 195 1.33 -7.09 12.10
N VAL A 196 0.38 -8.00 11.85
CA VAL A 196 0.09 -8.55 10.50
C VAL A 196 -0.27 -7.45 9.48
N ASN A 197 -1.15 -6.52 9.85
CA ASN A 197 -1.54 -5.39 9.00
C ASN A 197 -0.39 -4.40 8.83
N TYR A 198 0.40 -4.18 9.90
CA TYR A 198 1.58 -3.31 9.83
C TYR A 198 2.66 -3.90 8.91
N LEU A 199 2.88 -5.22 8.99
CA LEU A 199 3.80 -5.94 8.12
C LEU A 199 3.37 -5.80 6.66
N ARG A 200 2.09 -6.04 6.36
CA ARG A 200 1.51 -5.87 5.03
C ARG A 200 1.69 -4.44 4.50
N ALA A 201 1.42 -3.43 5.33
CA ALA A 201 1.59 -2.03 4.95
C ALA A 201 3.07 -1.67 4.68
N GLN A 202 4.01 -2.18 5.48
CA GLN A 202 5.45 -1.98 5.25
C GLN A 202 5.92 -2.68 3.97
N ILE A 203 5.44 -3.89 3.68
CA ILE A 203 5.75 -4.61 2.45
C ILE A 203 5.29 -3.81 1.23
N SER A 204 4.06 -3.27 1.21
CA SER A 204 3.59 -2.39 0.13
C SER A 204 4.52 -1.19 -0.07
N ARG A 205 4.85 -0.48 1.01
CA ARG A 205 5.70 0.72 0.95
C ARG A 205 7.12 0.43 0.45
N ILE A 206 7.70 -0.70 0.87
CA ILE A 206 9.02 -1.13 0.42
C ILE A 206 8.95 -1.54 -1.04
N SER A 207 7.94 -2.32 -1.43
CA SER A 207 7.79 -2.80 -2.81
C SER A 207 7.66 -1.64 -3.80
N ALA A 208 6.75 -0.69 -3.52
CA ALA A 208 6.56 0.50 -4.34
C ALA A 208 7.78 1.43 -4.41
N GLY A 209 8.67 1.40 -3.42
CA GLY A 209 9.83 2.28 -3.37
C GLY A 209 11.16 1.61 -3.72
N THR A 210 11.20 0.31 -3.95
CA THR A 210 12.48 -0.42 -4.09
C THR A 210 12.55 -1.48 -5.17
N GLN A 211 11.42 -1.91 -5.74
CA GLN A 211 11.49 -2.86 -6.85
C GLN A 211 11.90 -2.12 -8.13
N ALA A 212 13.05 -2.52 -8.67
CA ALA A 212 13.63 -1.92 -9.86
C ALA A 212 13.95 -2.99 -10.92
N SER A 213 13.91 -2.59 -12.18
CA SER A 213 14.23 -3.42 -13.33
C SER A 213 15.14 -2.67 -14.30
N PRO A 214 15.92 -3.38 -15.14
CA PRO A 214 16.67 -2.75 -16.23
C PRO A 214 15.72 -2.06 -17.22
N LEU A 215 16.13 -0.89 -17.72
CA LEU A 215 15.40 -0.16 -18.75
C LEU A 215 15.19 -1.05 -19.99
N GLY A 216 13.96 -1.13 -20.48
CA GLY A 216 13.59 -1.93 -21.67
C GLY A 216 13.41 -3.42 -21.40
N TYR A 217 13.52 -3.89 -20.16
CA TYR A 217 13.16 -5.27 -19.81
C TYR A 217 11.64 -5.49 -19.85
N TYR A 218 10.87 -4.51 -19.35
CA TYR A 218 9.42 -4.50 -19.44
C TYR A 218 8.98 -3.49 -20.50
N GLU A 219 7.96 -3.86 -21.27
CA GLU A 219 7.27 -2.99 -22.22
C GLU A 219 5.83 -2.81 -21.73
N MET A 220 5.34 -1.57 -21.74
CA MET A 220 3.95 -1.30 -21.40
C MET A 220 3.08 -1.81 -22.55
N GLN A 221 2.03 -2.56 -22.22
CA GLN A 221 1.09 -3.02 -23.23
C GLN A 221 0.24 -1.82 -23.67
N GLU A 222 0.46 -1.31 -24.89
CA GLU A 222 -0.47 -0.36 -25.52
C GLU A 222 -1.64 -1.16 -26.11
N GLU A 223 -2.74 -1.31 -25.37
CA GLU A 223 -4.02 -1.81 -25.93
C GLU A 223 -5.19 -0.85 -25.70
N GLU A 224 -6.17 -0.97 -26.60
CA GLU A 224 -7.14 0.03 -27.06
C GLU A 224 -8.11 0.57 -26.00
N GLU A 225 -8.09 1.91 -25.81
CA GLU A 225 -9.12 2.89 -25.36
C GLU A 225 -10.32 2.53 -24.43
N GLU A 226 -10.52 1.31 -23.92
CA GLU A 226 -11.74 0.96 -23.16
C GLU A 226 -11.55 -0.06 -22.01
N SER A 227 -10.35 -0.20 -21.45
CA SER A 227 -10.15 -0.95 -20.21
C SER A 227 -9.31 -0.14 -19.21
N ASP A 228 -9.78 -0.02 -17.96
CA ASP A 228 -9.13 0.66 -16.83
C ASP A 228 -7.79 -0.01 -16.38
N ALA A 229 -7.20 -0.86 -17.22
CA ALA A 229 -5.93 -1.53 -16.97
C ALA A 229 -4.75 -0.77 -17.60
N GLU A 230 -4.54 0.50 -17.25
CA GLU A 230 -3.36 1.31 -17.65
C GLU A 230 -2.01 0.76 -17.06
N ASP A 231 -2.00 -0.47 -16.55
CA ASP A 231 -1.04 -0.98 -15.58
C ASP A 231 -0.50 -2.39 -15.88
N SER A 232 -0.81 -2.96 -17.06
CA SER A 232 -0.22 -4.21 -17.52
C SER A 232 1.09 -3.96 -18.29
N TYR A 233 2.12 -4.72 -17.93
CA TYR A 233 3.40 -4.71 -18.63
C TYR A 233 3.85 -6.15 -18.88
N GLU A 234 4.47 -6.37 -20.02
CA GLU A 234 4.95 -7.69 -20.43
C GLU A 234 6.48 -7.71 -20.48
N VAL A 235 7.05 -8.92 -20.37
CA VAL A 235 8.50 -9.12 -20.52
C VAL A 235 8.85 -8.97 -21.99
N ASN A 236 9.71 -8.01 -22.31
CA ASN A 236 10.15 -7.78 -23.69
C ASN A 236 11.03 -8.96 -24.16
N PRO A 237 10.60 -9.75 -25.17
CA PRO A 237 11.37 -10.89 -25.67
C PRO A 237 12.64 -10.46 -26.43
N ASP A 238 12.68 -9.23 -26.95
CA ASP A 238 13.79 -8.67 -27.72
C ASP A 238 14.85 -7.97 -26.85
N PHE A 239 14.75 -8.09 -25.52
CA PHE A 239 15.72 -7.48 -24.60
C PHE A 239 17.14 -8.07 -24.77
N GLU A 240 18.03 -7.30 -25.38
CA GLU A 240 19.43 -7.73 -25.62
C GLU A 240 20.32 -7.70 -24.37
N GLY A 241 19.86 -7.04 -23.31
CA GLY A 241 20.59 -6.85 -22.06
C GLY A 241 21.48 -5.62 -22.07
N ILE A 242 21.54 -4.91 -20.94
CA ILE A 242 22.40 -3.73 -20.78
C ILE A 242 23.73 -4.17 -20.17
N PRO A 243 24.90 -3.76 -20.71
CA PRO A 243 26.19 -4.08 -20.12
C PRO A 243 26.27 -3.65 -18.64
N VAL A 244 26.76 -4.55 -17.79
CA VAL A 244 26.83 -4.36 -16.33
C VAL A 244 27.56 -3.08 -15.93
N ALA A 245 28.60 -2.69 -16.69
CA ALA A 245 29.34 -1.46 -16.45
C ALA A 245 28.45 -0.21 -16.60
N GLU A 246 27.65 -0.15 -17.67
CA GLU A 246 26.73 0.96 -17.96
C GLU A 246 25.62 1.03 -16.92
N MET A 247 25.12 -0.12 -16.45
CA MET A 247 24.13 -0.18 -15.37
C MET A 247 24.65 0.37 -14.04
N THR A 248 25.96 0.27 -13.78
CA THR A 248 26.57 0.86 -12.58
C THR A 248 26.90 2.34 -12.72
N GLU A 249 27.19 2.82 -13.94
CA GLU A 249 27.57 4.21 -14.19
C GLU A 249 26.35 5.14 -14.21
N SER A 250 25.21 4.69 -14.77
CA SER A 250 24.01 5.51 -14.87
C SER A 250 22.78 4.88 -14.20
N LEU A 251 22.16 5.64 -13.30
CA LEU A 251 20.86 5.29 -12.70
C LEU A 251 19.69 5.37 -13.68
N THR A 252 19.88 5.96 -14.87
CA THR A 252 18.85 6.00 -15.93
C THR A 252 18.51 4.62 -16.48
N ASN A 253 19.44 3.67 -16.33
CA ASN A 253 19.29 2.31 -16.84
C ASN A 253 18.46 1.42 -15.90
N TRP A 254 17.96 1.97 -14.81
CA TRP A 254 17.08 1.31 -13.85
C TRP A 254 15.75 2.05 -13.82
N VAL A 255 14.66 1.30 -13.86
CA VAL A 255 13.28 1.82 -13.82
C VAL A 255 12.47 1.11 -12.74
N HIS A 256 11.53 1.83 -12.12
CA HIS A 256 10.59 1.23 -11.17
C HIS A 256 9.56 0.37 -11.91
N ASN A 257 9.35 -0.88 -11.49
CA ASN A 257 8.37 -1.80 -12.09
C ASN A 257 7.10 -2.00 -11.24
N ILE A 258 6.97 -1.26 -10.13
CA ILE A 258 5.76 -1.21 -9.31
C ILE A 258 5.29 0.24 -9.24
N GLN A 259 3.96 0.42 -9.18
CA GLN A 259 3.33 1.72 -9.04
C GLN A 259 3.75 2.44 -7.75
N HIS A 260 3.86 3.75 -7.84
CA HIS A 260 4.14 4.60 -6.70
C HIS A 260 2.88 4.78 -5.83
N ILE A 261 3.03 4.65 -4.51
CA ILE A 261 1.93 4.89 -3.56
C ILE A 261 1.90 6.37 -3.17
N LEU A 262 0.80 7.04 -3.47
CA LEU A 262 0.54 8.46 -3.20
C LEU A 262 0.52 8.80 -1.70
N PRO A 263 0.71 10.07 -1.30
CA PRO A 263 0.48 10.56 0.07
C PRO A 263 -0.85 10.09 0.68
N GLN A 264 -1.92 10.00 -0.11
CA GLN A 264 -3.22 9.45 0.28
C GLN A 264 -3.17 7.98 0.78
N GLY A 265 -2.17 7.19 0.36
CA GLY A 265 -2.03 5.77 0.70
C GLY A 265 -2.59 4.80 -0.35
N ARG A 266 -2.96 5.33 -1.53
CA ARG A 266 -3.40 4.57 -2.71
C ARG A 266 -2.41 4.74 -3.86
N CYS A 267 -2.49 3.87 -4.87
CA CYS A 267 -1.75 4.05 -6.12
C CYS A 267 -2.52 4.97 -7.09
N THR A 268 -3.84 4.82 -7.13
CA THR A 268 -4.74 5.69 -7.91
C THR A 268 -5.40 6.71 -6.99
N TRP A 269 -5.29 7.99 -7.35
CA TRP A 269 -5.89 9.07 -6.57
C TRP A 269 -7.41 9.00 -6.65
N VAL A 270 -8.08 9.19 -5.50
CA VAL A 270 -9.55 9.30 -5.46
C VAL A 270 -9.94 10.59 -4.76
N ASN A 271 -10.76 11.37 -5.45
CA ASN A 271 -11.42 12.53 -4.85
C ASN A 271 -12.51 12.04 -3.87
N LEU A 272 -12.34 12.33 -2.58
CA LEU A 272 -13.33 12.01 -1.56
C LEU A 272 -14.50 13.02 -1.54
N ALA A 273 -14.25 14.27 -1.93
CA ALA A 273 -15.27 15.32 -1.93
C ALA A 273 -16.34 15.05 -3.00
N ALA A 274 -15.92 14.66 -4.20
CA ALA A 274 -16.83 14.31 -5.29
C ALA A 274 -17.73 13.09 -4.97
N LYS A 275 -17.27 12.13 -4.16
CA LYS A 275 -18.08 10.97 -3.75
C LYS A 275 -19.07 11.27 -2.63
N ALA A 276 -18.81 12.28 -1.80
CA ALA A 276 -19.73 12.67 -0.73
C ALA A 276 -20.96 13.44 -1.26
N GLY A 277 -20.88 14.01 -2.47
CA GLY A 277 -21.95 14.78 -3.10
C GLY A 277 -23.03 13.95 -3.82
N ASP A 278 -22.80 12.66 -4.12
CA ASP A 278 -23.72 11.86 -4.94
C ASP A 278 -24.92 11.28 -4.15
N ASP A 279 -24.89 11.31 -2.82
CA ASP A 279 -25.94 10.78 -1.93
C ASP A 279 -26.83 11.87 -1.30
N SER A 280 -26.67 13.13 -1.68
CA SER A 280 -27.43 14.25 -1.09
C SER A 280 -28.15 15.05 -2.16
N ASN A 281 -29.18 14.46 -2.76
CA ASN A 281 -30.19 15.23 -3.47
C ASN A 281 -30.96 16.11 -2.47
N GLU A 282 -31.10 17.39 -2.81
CA GLU A 282 -31.87 18.45 -2.11
C GLU A 282 -31.14 19.24 -1.00
N ASN A 283 -30.20 20.11 -1.39
CA ASN A 283 -30.35 21.56 -1.13
C ASN A 283 -29.30 22.35 -1.93
N GLU A 284 -29.73 23.03 -2.98
CA GLU A 284 -28.94 24.07 -3.68
C GLU A 284 -28.95 25.37 -2.87
N GLU A 285 -28.21 25.44 -1.76
CA GLU A 285 -27.91 26.74 -1.13
C GLU A 285 -26.44 26.79 -0.68
N GLU A 286 -25.66 27.57 -1.43
CA GLU A 286 -24.29 28.03 -1.14
C GLU A 286 -23.27 26.92 -0.86
N GLU A 287 -22.89 26.17 -1.91
CA GLU A 287 -21.56 25.55 -1.93
C GLU A 287 -20.51 26.66 -1.91
N GLU A 288 -19.96 26.94 -0.72
CA GLU A 288 -18.62 27.51 -0.64
C GLU A 288 -17.73 26.63 -1.54
N GLU A 289 -16.97 27.23 -2.46
CA GLU A 289 -15.90 26.53 -3.16
C GLU A 289 -14.88 26.08 -2.10
N GLU A 290 -15.15 24.97 -1.41
CA GLU A 290 -14.15 24.26 -0.62
C GLU A 290 -13.07 23.89 -1.62
N ASP A 291 -11.87 24.47 -1.46
CA ASP A 291 -10.69 24.22 -2.29
C ASP A 291 -10.60 22.72 -2.62
N GLU A 292 -11.00 22.33 -3.84
CA GLU A 292 -10.93 20.93 -4.24
C GLU A 292 -9.46 20.49 -4.09
N PRO A 293 -9.19 19.40 -3.35
CA PRO A 293 -7.81 18.99 -3.14
C PRO A 293 -7.16 18.69 -4.49
N GLU A 294 -6.04 19.36 -4.79
CA GLU A 294 -5.31 19.14 -6.03
C GLU A 294 -5.02 17.64 -6.22
N PRO A 295 -5.28 17.07 -7.40
CA PRO A 295 -5.08 15.65 -7.63
C PRO A 295 -3.59 15.28 -7.45
N GLU A 296 -3.33 14.32 -6.57
CA GLU A 296 -1.99 13.82 -6.34
C GLU A 296 -1.61 12.89 -7.50
N ILE A 297 -0.82 13.38 -8.46
CA ILE A 297 -0.34 12.57 -9.59
C ILE A 297 1.06 12.03 -9.28
N GLY A 298 1.16 10.70 -9.21
CA GLY A 298 2.43 10.00 -9.04
C GLY A 298 3.23 9.93 -10.35
N PRO A 299 4.54 9.60 -10.29
CA PRO A 299 5.31 9.31 -11.51
C PRO A 299 4.70 8.09 -12.23
N PRO A 300 4.73 8.06 -13.57
CA PRO A 300 4.23 6.92 -14.34
C PRO A 300 5.05 5.66 -14.08
N LEU A 301 4.50 4.50 -14.41
CA LEU A 301 5.23 3.24 -14.42
C LEU A 301 6.49 3.33 -15.29
N LEU A 302 7.50 2.52 -14.95
CA LEU A 302 8.80 2.50 -15.64
C LEU A 302 9.56 3.84 -15.61
N THR A 303 9.30 4.68 -14.60
CA THR A 303 10.08 5.90 -14.38
C THR A 303 11.53 5.56 -13.96
N PRO A 304 12.56 6.21 -14.57
CA PRO A 304 13.95 5.97 -14.21
C PRO A 304 14.33 6.44 -12.80
N LEU A 305 15.17 5.65 -12.11
CA LEU A 305 15.62 5.95 -10.73
C LEU A 305 16.42 7.25 -10.61
N SER A 306 16.94 7.78 -11.72
CA SER A 306 17.61 9.08 -11.74
C SER A 306 16.70 10.26 -11.38
N LYS A 307 15.38 10.09 -11.51
CA LYS A 307 14.37 11.10 -11.18
C LYS A 307 13.92 11.03 -9.72
N ASP A 308 14.40 10.04 -8.95
CA ASP A 308 14.02 9.90 -7.55
C ASP A 308 14.55 11.06 -6.69
N GLU A 309 13.71 11.50 -5.75
CA GLU A 309 14.04 12.59 -4.85
C GLU A 309 15.18 12.24 -3.88
N GLN A 310 16.09 13.19 -3.70
CA GLN A 310 17.13 13.09 -2.68
C GLN A 310 16.56 13.50 -1.32
N MET A 311 16.56 12.57 -0.36
CA MET A 311 16.19 12.89 1.02
C MET A 311 17.45 13.12 1.87
N PHE A 312 17.44 14.18 2.67
CA PHE A 312 18.52 14.51 3.62
C PHE A 312 19.91 14.68 2.97
N ASN A 313 19.97 15.22 1.74
CA ASN A 313 21.20 15.36 0.94
C ASN A 313 21.93 14.03 0.66
N ILE A 314 21.22 12.90 0.74
CA ILE A 314 21.75 11.58 0.42
C ILE A 314 21.06 11.11 -0.87
N PRO A 315 21.81 10.61 -1.86
CA PRO A 315 21.20 10.04 -3.05
C PRO A 315 20.31 8.85 -2.65
N PRO A 316 19.13 8.65 -3.27
CA PRO A 316 18.22 7.57 -2.90
C PRO A 316 18.82 6.18 -3.16
N TRP A 317 19.74 6.07 -4.12
CA TRP A 317 20.31 4.83 -4.61
C TRP A 317 21.83 4.87 -4.68
N ASN A 318 22.45 3.71 -4.47
CA ASN A 318 23.87 3.48 -4.67
C ASN A 318 24.09 2.27 -5.58
N THR A 319 24.91 2.43 -6.62
CA THR A 319 25.29 1.36 -7.54
C THR A 319 26.73 0.91 -7.28
N ARG A 320 26.98 -0.39 -7.43
CA ARG A 320 28.31 -0.99 -7.28
C ARG A 320 28.45 -2.26 -8.12
N LEU A 321 29.65 -2.51 -8.62
CA LEU A 321 30.03 -3.83 -9.15
C LEU A 321 30.35 -4.82 -8.01
N SER A 322 29.91 -6.07 -8.16
CA SER A 322 30.25 -7.15 -7.23
C SER A 322 31.77 -7.33 -7.08
N SER A 323 32.47 -7.47 -8.21
CA SER A 323 33.93 -7.64 -8.29
C SER A 323 34.56 -6.56 -9.16
N ARG A 324 35.60 -5.90 -8.64
CA ARG A 324 36.46 -4.99 -9.42
C ARG A 324 37.61 -5.73 -10.13
N LEU A 325 37.91 -6.96 -9.73
CA LEU A 325 39.04 -7.73 -10.25
C LEU A 325 38.69 -8.45 -11.54
N THR A 326 37.42 -8.87 -11.68
CA THR A 326 36.91 -9.64 -12.81
C THR A 326 35.62 -9.01 -13.34
N PRO A 327 35.69 -7.82 -13.97
CA PRO A 327 34.51 -7.08 -14.41
C PRO A 327 33.67 -7.85 -15.45
N GLN A 328 34.28 -8.79 -16.18
CA GLN A 328 33.60 -9.63 -17.18
C GLN A 328 32.59 -10.62 -16.60
N HIS A 329 32.74 -10.97 -15.32
CA HIS A 329 31.83 -11.88 -14.60
C HIS A 329 31.21 -11.16 -13.40
N ALA A 330 31.30 -9.83 -13.37
CA ALA A 330 30.74 -9.03 -12.30
C ALA A 330 29.27 -8.75 -12.58
N VAL A 331 28.53 -8.52 -11.50
CA VAL A 331 27.09 -8.23 -11.52
C VAL A 331 26.92 -6.80 -11.01
N ALA A 332 25.94 -6.08 -11.56
CA ALA A 332 25.59 -4.75 -11.12
C ALA A 332 24.71 -4.90 -9.89
N VAL A 333 25.07 -4.22 -8.81
CA VAL A 333 24.35 -4.25 -7.54
C VAL A 333 23.83 -2.85 -7.27
N LEU A 334 22.51 -2.74 -7.15
CA LEU A 334 21.81 -1.54 -6.76
C LEU A 334 21.36 -1.68 -5.31
N ARG A 335 21.60 -0.68 -4.48
CA ARG A 335 21.19 -0.66 -3.08
C ARG A 335 20.40 0.60 -2.78
N SER A 336 19.26 0.46 -2.11
CA SER A 336 18.48 1.61 -1.64
C SER A 336 19.11 2.17 -0.35
N ASN A 337 19.27 3.50 -0.30
CA ASN A 337 19.66 4.21 0.92
C ASN A 337 18.43 4.58 1.76
N LEU A 338 17.27 4.78 1.13
CA LEU A 338 16.00 5.05 1.82
C LEU A 338 15.48 3.83 2.56
N TRP A 339 15.65 2.64 1.98
CA TRP A 339 15.26 1.38 2.58
C TRP A 339 16.47 0.47 2.75
N PRO A 340 17.23 0.62 3.85
CA PRO A 340 18.38 -0.23 4.14
C PRO A 340 17.96 -1.71 4.15
N GLY A 341 18.59 -2.48 3.27
CA GLY A 341 18.28 -3.90 3.08
C GLY A 341 17.64 -4.22 1.73
N ALA A 342 17.10 -3.23 1.01
CA ALA A 342 16.61 -3.41 -0.36
C ALA A 342 17.76 -3.41 -1.36
N VAL A 343 17.92 -4.51 -2.08
CA VAL A 343 19.01 -4.70 -3.04
C VAL A 343 18.48 -5.34 -4.30
N ALA A 344 18.86 -4.77 -5.44
CA ALA A 344 18.65 -5.37 -6.75
C ALA A 344 20.00 -5.80 -7.34
N TYR A 345 20.01 -6.89 -8.08
CA TYR A 345 21.16 -7.25 -8.90
C TYR A 345 20.77 -7.37 -10.36
N ALA A 346 21.70 -7.11 -11.27
CA ALA A 346 21.53 -7.35 -12.70
C ALA A 346 22.81 -7.91 -13.34
N ASP A 347 22.65 -9.00 -14.07
CA ASP A 347 23.68 -9.71 -14.85
C ASP A 347 23.48 -9.47 -16.35
N GLY A 348 23.16 -8.22 -16.70
CA GLY A 348 22.87 -7.74 -18.05
C GLY A 348 21.53 -8.18 -18.63
N LYS A 349 21.25 -9.49 -18.65
CA LYS A 349 19.97 -10.06 -19.13
C LYS A 349 19.01 -10.42 -18.01
N LYS A 350 19.54 -10.90 -16.89
CA LYS A 350 18.77 -11.32 -15.73
C LYS A 350 18.89 -10.29 -14.62
N PHE A 351 17.82 -10.11 -13.85
CA PHE A 351 17.84 -9.29 -12.65
C PHE A 351 16.88 -9.87 -11.61
N ASP A 352 17.06 -9.50 -10.36
CA ASP A 352 16.06 -9.72 -9.31
C ASP A 352 16.23 -8.67 -8.20
N ASN A 353 15.16 -8.45 -7.44
CA ASN A 353 15.14 -7.61 -6.25
C ASN A 353 14.93 -8.48 -5.00
N ILE A 354 15.60 -8.16 -3.91
CA ILE A 354 15.35 -8.79 -2.62
C ILE A 354 15.43 -7.75 -1.51
N TYR A 355 14.55 -7.88 -0.52
CA TYR A 355 14.64 -7.11 0.72
C TYR A 355 15.14 -7.99 1.87
N VAL A 356 16.24 -7.61 2.52
CA VAL A 356 16.69 -8.24 3.76
C VAL A 356 17.05 -7.16 4.79
N GLY A 357 16.17 -6.95 5.77
CA GLY A 357 16.36 -5.87 6.75
C GLY A 357 15.28 -5.79 7.80
N TRP A 358 15.26 -4.67 8.54
CA TRP A 358 14.34 -4.44 9.67
C TRP A 358 12.95 -3.92 9.26
N GLY A 359 12.74 -3.62 7.97
CA GLY A 359 11.49 -3.03 7.47
C GLY A 359 11.29 -1.58 7.90
N VAL A 360 12.37 -0.82 8.09
CA VAL A 360 12.36 0.55 8.60
C VAL A 360 12.97 1.50 7.57
N LYS A 361 12.28 2.60 7.28
CA LYS A 361 12.77 3.66 6.38
C LYS A 361 13.85 4.49 7.06
N TYR A 362 14.89 4.85 6.33
CA TYR A 362 15.93 5.74 6.81
C TYR A 362 15.37 7.16 7.04
N MET A 363 15.55 7.68 8.26
CA MET A 363 14.98 8.96 8.71
C MET A 363 16.04 10.06 8.96
N GLY A 364 17.27 9.88 8.47
CA GLY A 364 18.33 10.89 8.63
C GLY A 364 18.68 11.17 10.09
N GLU A 365 18.59 12.44 10.51
CA GLU A 365 19.09 12.96 11.80
C GLU A 365 18.27 12.55 13.04
N GLY A 366 17.12 11.90 12.86
CA GLY A 366 16.36 11.34 13.99
C GLY A 366 14.86 11.24 13.73
N TYR A 367 14.19 10.36 14.47
CA TYR A 367 12.74 10.27 14.46
C TYR A 367 12.15 11.32 15.42
N SER A 368 11.28 12.19 14.90
CA SER A 368 10.47 13.10 15.71
C SER A 368 9.08 12.49 15.93
N PRO A 369 8.71 12.14 17.18
CA PRO A 369 7.39 11.61 17.47
C PRO A 369 6.28 12.61 17.11
N ALA A 370 5.12 12.09 16.73
CA ALA A 370 3.95 12.92 16.48
C ALA A 370 3.52 13.65 17.76
N LEU A 371 3.25 14.95 17.63
CA LEU A 371 2.67 15.74 18.71
C LEU A 371 1.22 15.27 18.95
N PRO A 372 0.73 15.32 20.20
CA PRO A 372 -0.68 15.11 20.47
C PRO A 372 -1.55 16.07 19.63
N PRO A 373 -2.74 15.63 19.21
CA PRO A 373 -3.67 16.51 18.50
C PRO A 373 -3.98 17.74 19.35
N LEU A 374 -4.21 18.88 18.69
CA LEU A 374 -4.60 20.09 19.38
C LEU A 374 -5.94 19.84 20.10
N PRO A 375 -6.10 20.35 21.34
CA PRO A 375 -7.42 20.36 21.99
C PRO A 375 -8.43 21.03 21.07
N GLN A 376 -9.65 20.47 21.02
CA GLN A 376 -10.73 21.10 20.28
C GLN A 376 -11.02 22.48 20.85
N GLY A 377 -11.32 23.42 19.96
CA GLY A 377 -11.79 24.75 20.36
C GLY A 377 -13.10 24.62 21.14
N GLU A 378 -13.26 25.47 22.16
CA GLU A 378 -14.54 25.60 22.84
C GLU A 378 -15.57 26.23 21.90
N PHE A 379 -16.86 26.00 22.16
CA PHE A 379 -17.93 26.65 21.41
C PHE A 379 -17.75 28.17 21.50
N PRO A 380 -17.75 28.90 20.38
CA PRO A 380 -17.55 30.34 20.39
C PRO A 380 -18.62 30.99 21.27
N THR A 381 -18.21 31.90 22.16
CA THR A 381 -19.15 32.64 23.01
C THR A 381 -20.01 33.57 22.16
N GLY A 382 -21.14 33.06 21.70
CA GLY A 382 -22.15 33.78 20.93
C GLY A 382 -23.28 34.31 21.81
N PRO A 383 -24.17 35.15 21.23
CA PRO A 383 -25.36 35.65 21.90
C PRO A 383 -26.32 34.54 22.37
N GLU A 384 -26.21 33.33 21.79
CA GLU A 384 -26.99 32.15 22.16
C GLU A 384 -26.63 31.57 23.53
N ILE A 385 -25.40 31.79 24.01
CA ILE A 385 -24.94 31.29 25.32
C ILE A 385 -24.71 32.39 26.35
N SER A 386 -24.79 33.66 25.93
CA SER A 386 -24.87 34.77 26.87
C SER A 386 -26.28 34.83 27.43
N GLU A 387 -26.42 34.55 28.74
CA GLU A 387 -27.66 34.83 29.48
C GLU A 387 -28.04 36.29 29.21
N ALA A 388 -29.16 36.48 28.50
CA ALA A 388 -29.71 37.81 28.31
C ALA A 388 -30.00 38.39 29.70
N VAL A 389 -29.62 39.63 29.93
CA VAL A 389 -29.96 40.31 31.18
C VAL A 389 -31.48 40.38 31.24
N ASP A 390 -32.09 39.79 32.28
CA ASP A 390 -33.52 39.91 32.51
C ASP A 390 -33.91 41.40 32.43
N PRO A 391 -34.89 41.77 31.59
CA PRO A 391 -35.31 43.16 31.46
C PRO A 391 -35.73 43.72 32.82
N ALA A 392 -35.43 44.99 33.06
CA ALA A 392 -35.90 45.67 34.27
C ALA A 392 -37.42 45.81 34.22
N VAL A 393 -38.10 45.83 35.38
CA VAL A 393 -39.57 45.95 35.48
C VAL A 393 -40.12 47.16 34.69
N GLU A 394 -39.39 48.29 34.66
CA GLU A 394 -39.80 49.47 33.89
C GLU A 394 -39.68 49.29 32.37
N GLU A 395 -38.76 48.43 31.90
CA GLU A 395 -38.61 48.11 30.48
C GLU A 395 -39.72 47.14 30.04
N GLU A 396 -40.08 46.14 30.87
CA GLU A 396 -41.24 45.26 30.60
C GLU A 396 -42.55 46.05 30.52
N GLU A 397 -42.82 46.96 31.47
CA GLU A 397 -44.02 47.82 31.44
C GLU A 397 -44.08 48.69 30.18
N SER A 398 -42.93 49.23 29.74
CA SER A 398 -42.86 50.04 28.51
C SER A 398 -43.07 49.21 27.24
N GLN A 399 -42.68 47.94 27.27
CA GLN A 399 -42.83 47.01 26.16
C GLN A 399 -44.28 46.54 26.04
N GLU A 400 -44.94 46.23 27.16
CA GLU A 400 -46.38 45.96 27.21
C GLU A 400 -47.21 47.17 26.77
N GLU A 401 -46.86 48.40 27.19
CA GLU A 401 -47.53 49.62 26.71
C GLU A 401 -47.31 49.82 25.20
N HIS A 402 -46.12 49.52 24.69
CA HIS A 402 -45.84 49.68 23.26
C HIS A 402 -46.56 48.63 22.40
N GLU A 403 -46.62 47.39 22.85
CA GLU A 403 -47.36 46.29 22.23
C GLU A 403 -48.87 46.55 22.27
N GLY A 404 -49.41 46.96 23.42
CA GLY A 404 -50.82 47.36 23.53
C GLY A 404 -51.18 48.55 22.64
N SER A 405 -50.28 49.54 22.52
CA SER A 405 -50.46 50.68 21.60
C SER A 405 -50.39 50.27 20.12
N GLN A 406 -49.66 49.19 19.81
CA GLN A 406 -49.49 48.69 18.46
C GLN A 406 -50.67 47.79 18.06
N GLU A 407 -51.17 46.96 18.97
CA GLU A 407 -52.42 46.22 18.82
C GLU A 407 -53.63 47.17 18.67
N GLU A 408 -53.75 48.22 19.49
CA GLU A 408 -54.81 49.24 19.33
C GLU A 408 -54.74 49.97 17.98
N ARG A 409 -53.53 50.10 17.41
CA ARG A 409 -53.34 50.72 16.10
C ARG A 409 -53.64 49.77 14.94
N GLU A 410 -53.33 48.48 15.10
CA GLU A 410 -53.69 47.45 14.12
C GLU A 410 -55.20 47.18 14.13
N GLU A 411 -55.85 47.19 15.29
CA GLU A 411 -57.32 47.09 15.43
C GLU A 411 -58.02 48.31 14.81
N SER A 412 -57.45 49.52 14.98
CA SER A 412 -57.93 50.75 14.32
C SER A 412 -57.73 50.75 12.79
N ASP A 413 -56.65 50.16 12.29
CA ASP A 413 -56.39 50.05 10.84
C ASP A 413 -57.24 48.94 10.18
N GLU A 414 -57.72 47.95 10.94
CA GLU A 414 -58.69 46.95 10.48
C GLU A 414 -60.13 47.51 10.46
N GLU A 415 -60.53 48.30 11.45
CA GLU A 415 -61.85 48.97 11.46
C GLU A 415 -61.99 50.04 10.34
N GLU A 416 -60.91 50.75 9.97
CA GLU A 416 -60.96 51.70 8.84
C GLU A 416 -61.03 51.04 7.46
N LYS A 417 -60.77 49.72 7.34
CA LYS A 417 -60.87 48.99 6.06
C LYS A 417 -62.20 48.29 5.81
N GLU A 418 -63.07 48.17 6.81
CA GLU A 418 -64.43 47.61 6.60
C GLU A 418 -65.45 48.66 6.14
N ASP A 419 -65.15 49.96 6.27
CA ASP A 419 -66.11 51.06 5.98
C ASP A 419 -66.02 51.65 4.55
N ASP A 420 -65.16 51.13 3.65
CA ASP A 420 -64.96 51.65 2.28
C ASP A 420 -65.41 50.68 1.16
N ASP A 421 -66.18 49.63 1.49
CA ASP A 421 -66.69 48.62 0.53
C ASP A 421 -68.24 48.54 0.40
N ASP A 422 -68.96 49.56 0.89
CA ASP A 422 -70.42 49.70 0.73
C ASP A 422 -70.84 51.12 0.24
N GLU A 423 -70.53 51.47 -1.01
CA GLU A 423 -71.34 52.43 -1.81
C GLU A 423 -71.31 52.19 -3.33
#